data_AF-A0A378X495-F1
#
_entry.id   AF-A0A378X495-F1
#
_cell.length_a   1.000
_cell.length_b   1.000
_cell.length_c   1.000
_cell.angle_alpha   90.00
_cell.angle_beta   90.00
_cell.angle_gamma   90.00
#
_symmetry.space_group_name_H-M   'P 1'
#
loop_
_entity.id
_entity.type
_entity.pdbx_description
1 polymer ?
#
loop_
_entity_poly.entity_id
_entity_poly.type
_entity_poly.pdbx_seq_one_letter_code
_entity_poly.pdbx_strand_id
1 'polypeptide(L)'
;MTGGNGDPVDEGGQAVKAGFVQAMQTAAMTMNLLQRRGSESRSRQEFAQRQDDRIAEQQRKNHVHGAQIQGYIDRAQHGRLEHWADMAIKAGRYREHLLEMQVKNARLQHDQDRAARAKDSDEASEERRDKVHGLQVRALRGEYNRRDAIHTQQLRRYDKQIAQDRRLHDLKVEYQQLLIEARKHALGLTETLTDTDPGNARAHAAGAGWAAAEATGDLSDDHRTAADAWSERYGEDTGNDPRTSLAEARTEAAALDDAVDELHNQMSALSAEYTLLSYGEAQMRTFDAESGRDDGIYDEELEVLDGEVIDVAVEVTGVTGDLDMSVDFAPPVLPPVKALGPAPSAEIEP
;
A
#
# COMPACT_ATOMS: atom_id res chain seq x y z
N MET A 1 206.57 30.78 -55.76
CA MET A 1 206.25 32.14 -55.23
C MET A 1 205.41 32.80 -56.30
N THR A 2 204.14 33.17 -56.17
CA THR A 2 203.19 33.40 -55.07
C THR A 2 201.83 33.55 -55.79
N GLY A 3 200.81 32.75 -55.50
CA GLY A 3 199.64 33.23 -54.74
C GLY A 3 198.47 33.66 -55.66
N GLY A 4 197.30 33.03 -55.50
CA GLY A 4 196.03 33.54 -56.05
C GLY A 4 195.43 32.75 -57.23
N ASN A 5 195.22 31.44 -57.08
CA ASN A 5 194.37 30.64 -57.98
C ASN A 5 193.01 30.40 -57.29
N GLY A 6 192.03 31.24 -57.63
CA GLY A 6 190.61 30.97 -57.43
C GLY A 6 189.95 31.15 -58.79
N ASP A 7 189.55 30.04 -59.41
CA ASP A 7 188.89 30.02 -60.72
C ASP A 7 187.42 30.51 -60.55
N PRO A 8 187.03 31.66 -61.14
CA PRO A 8 185.70 32.24 -60.94
C PRO A 8 184.54 31.41 -61.53
N VAL A 9 184.83 30.31 -62.23
CA VAL A 9 183.80 29.42 -62.79
C VAL A 9 183.33 28.36 -61.77
N ASP A 10 184.19 27.94 -60.85
CA ASP A 10 183.84 26.95 -59.82
C ASP A 10 183.05 27.57 -58.65
N GLU A 11 183.31 28.84 -58.30
CA GLU A 11 182.54 29.57 -57.27
C GLU A 11 181.10 29.87 -57.73
N GLY A 12 180.89 30.18 -59.02
CA GLY A 12 179.55 30.36 -59.59
C GLY A 12 178.74 29.05 -59.58
N GLY A 13 179.36 27.92 -59.87
CA GLY A 13 178.72 26.59 -59.84
C GLY A 13 178.36 26.12 -58.43
N GLN A 14 179.18 26.44 -57.42
CA GLN A 14 178.88 26.13 -56.02
C GLN A 14 177.79 27.04 -55.43
N ALA A 15 177.77 28.34 -55.79
CA ALA A 15 176.73 29.27 -55.36
C ALA A 15 175.33 28.88 -55.89
N VAL A 16 175.25 28.43 -57.15
CA VAL A 16 173.99 27.95 -57.76
C VAL A 16 173.53 26.64 -57.11
N LYS A 17 174.44 25.71 -56.82
CA LYS A 17 174.11 24.46 -56.11
C LYS A 17 173.66 24.71 -54.67
N ALA A 18 174.32 25.62 -53.95
CA ALA A 18 173.93 26.02 -52.60
C ALA A 18 172.55 26.70 -52.58
N GLY A 19 172.29 27.61 -53.54
CA GLY A 19 170.99 28.24 -53.71
C GLY A 19 169.86 27.25 -54.03
N PHE A 20 170.14 26.23 -54.86
CA PHE A 20 169.17 25.19 -55.18
C PHE A 20 168.85 24.28 -53.98
N VAL A 21 169.85 23.87 -53.21
CA VAL A 21 169.65 23.05 -51.99
C VAL A 21 168.87 23.84 -50.94
N GLN A 22 169.19 25.11 -50.75
CA GLN A 22 168.46 25.99 -49.83
C GLN A 22 167.00 26.23 -50.30
N ALA A 23 166.77 26.37 -51.61
CA ALA A 23 165.44 26.45 -52.19
C ALA A 23 164.64 25.14 -52.00
N MET A 24 165.28 23.98 -52.12
CA MET A 24 164.62 22.69 -51.86
C MET A 24 164.28 22.50 -50.39
N GLN A 25 165.16 22.89 -49.47
CA GLN A 25 164.90 22.80 -48.03
C GLN A 25 163.78 23.74 -47.58
N THR A 26 163.72 24.96 -48.13
CA THR A 26 162.62 25.90 -47.88
C THR A 26 161.31 25.44 -48.53
N ALA A 27 161.35 24.86 -49.73
CA ALA A 27 160.19 24.24 -50.36
C ALA A 27 159.66 23.05 -49.55
N ALA A 28 160.53 22.18 -49.03
CA ALA A 28 160.13 21.05 -48.20
C ALA A 28 159.53 21.48 -46.84
N MET A 29 160.07 22.53 -46.20
CA MET A 29 159.47 23.08 -44.97
C MET A 29 158.13 23.75 -45.22
N THR A 30 158.00 24.53 -46.30
CA THR A 30 156.73 25.18 -46.65
C THR A 30 155.66 24.17 -47.06
N MET A 31 156.03 23.10 -47.76
CA MET A 31 155.13 22.00 -48.10
C MET A 31 154.66 21.23 -46.87
N ASN A 32 155.55 20.93 -45.91
CA ASN A 32 155.15 20.32 -44.64
C ASN A 32 154.25 21.22 -43.78
N LEU A 33 154.51 22.53 -43.74
CA LEU A 33 153.64 23.50 -43.06
C LEU A 33 152.27 23.61 -43.72
N LEU A 34 152.20 23.63 -45.06
CA LEU A 34 150.94 23.66 -45.80
C LEU A 34 150.16 22.35 -45.66
N GLN A 35 150.83 21.19 -45.68
CA GLN A 35 150.21 19.89 -45.49
C GLN A 35 149.69 19.73 -44.05
N ARG A 36 150.46 20.16 -43.05
CA ARG A 36 150.04 20.16 -41.64
C ARG A 36 148.87 21.13 -41.38
N ARG A 37 148.91 22.33 -41.97
CA ARG A 37 147.81 23.31 -41.89
C ARG A 37 146.56 22.79 -42.60
N GLY A 38 146.70 22.12 -43.75
CA GLY A 38 145.61 21.47 -44.47
C GLY A 38 144.98 20.31 -43.69
N SER A 39 145.79 19.48 -43.02
CA SER A 39 145.29 18.38 -42.17
C SER A 39 144.63 18.87 -40.89
N GLU A 40 145.15 19.92 -40.26
CA GLU A 40 144.56 20.52 -39.06
C GLU A 40 143.24 21.24 -39.38
N SER A 41 143.13 21.90 -40.54
CA SER A 41 141.88 22.48 -41.02
C SER A 41 140.81 21.43 -41.30
N ARG A 42 141.17 20.29 -41.92
CA ARG A 42 140.25 19.16 -42.12
C ARG A 42 139.80 18.54 -40.79
N SER A 43 140.72 18.34 -39.85
CA SER A 43 140.40 17.82 -38.50
C SER A 43 139.43 18.73 -37.72
N ARG A 44 139.61 20.05 -37.77
CA ARG A 44 138.69 21.01 -37.14
C ARG A 44 137.32 21.01 -37.82
N GLN A 45 137.29 20.93 -39.15
CA GLN A 45 136.04 20.89 -39.91
C GLN A 45 135.27 19.59 -39.66
N GLU A 46 135.95 18.44 -39.62
CA GLU A 46 135.34 17.15 -39.26
C GLU A 46 134.84 17.13 -37.81
N PHE A 47 135.59 17.73 -36.88
CA PHE A 47 135.15 17.86 -35.49
C PHE A 47 133.90 18.73 -35.37
N ALA A 48 133.86 19.87 -36.06
CA ALA A 48 132.68 20.74 -36.12
C ALA A 48 131.49 20.00 -36.74
N GLN A 49 131.70 19.28 -37.85
CA GLN A 49 130.64 18.49 -38.49
C GLN A 49 130.09 17.39 -37.57
N ARG A 50 130.96 16.66 -36.85
CA ARG A 50 130.52 15.66 -35.86
C ARG A 50 129.82 16.28 -34.65
N GLN A 51 130.17 17.51 -34.30
CA GLN A 51 129.47 18.24 -33.23
C GLN A 51 128.08 18.66 -33.70
N ASP A 52 127.97 19.21 -34.91
CA ASP A 52 126.70 19.60 -35.52
C ASP A 52 125.79 18.38 -35.75
N ASP A 53 126.34 17.25 -36.22
CA ASP A 53 125.60 15.99 -36.40
C ASP A 53 125.06 15.47 -35.07
N ARG A 54 125.86 15.52 -33.99
CA ARG A 54 125.40 15.11 -32.64
C ARG A 54 124.32 16.05 -32.11
N ILE A 55 124.46 17.36 -32.32
CA ILE A 55 123.44 18.34 -31.92
C ILE A 55 122.14 18.10 -32.71
N ALA A 56 122.23 17.89 -34.03
CA ALA A 56 121.08 17.61 -34.88
C ALA A 56 120.41 16.26 -34.55
N GLU A 57 121.18 15.23 -34.21
CA GLU A 57 120.65 13.96 -33.73
C GLU A 57 119.94 14.10 -32.37
N GLN A 58 120.53 14.86 -31.44
CA GLN A 58 119.92 15.14 -30.14
C GLN A 58 118.62 15.94 -30.28
N GLN A 59 118.57 16.94 -31.17
CA GLN A 59 117.36 17.68 -31.47
C GLN A 59 116.27 16.78 -32.06
N ARG A 60 116.62 15.88 -33.01
CA ARG A 60 115.69 14.89 -33.56
C ARG A 60 115.15 13.95 -32.48
N LYS A 61 116.02 13.44 -31.60
CA LYS A 61 115.62 12.59 -30.47
C LYS A 61 114.67 13.33 -29.51
N ASN A 62 114.98 14.57 -29.17
CA ASN A 62 114.13 15.39 -28.31
C ASN A 62 112.76 15.66 -28.96
N HIS A 63 112.73 15.91 -30.27
CA HIS A 63 111.48 16.10 -31.01
C HIS A 63 110.62 14.83 -31.03
N VAL A 64 111.21 13.67 -31.34
CA VAL A 64 110.51 12.38 -31.35
C VAL A 64 109.99 12.04 -29.94
N HIS A 65 110.80 12.24 -28.91
CA HIS A 65 110.39 12.03 -27.53
C HIS A 65 109.25 12.97 -27.11
N GLY A 66 109.32 14.25 -27.48
CA GLY A 66 108.24 15.21 -27.26
C GLY A 66 106.94 14.79 -27.95
N ALA A 67 107.00 14.36 -29.21
CA ALA A 67 105.85 13.85 -29.94
C ALA A 67 105.25 12.57 -29.32
N GLN A 68 106.09 11.67 -28.79
CA GLN A 68 105.64 10.48 -28.08
C GLN A 68 104.91 10.84 -26.78
N ILE A 69 105.48 11.73 -25.96
CA ILE A 69 104.84 12.22 -24.74
C ILE A 69 103.49 12.85 -25.07
N GLN A 70 103.45 13.73 -26.08
CA GLN A 70 102.21 14.35 -26.51
C GLN A 70 101.18 13.31 -26.93
N GLY A 71 101.58 12.30 -27.72
CA GLY A 71 100.70 11.20 -28.09
C GLY A 71 100.16 10.38 -26.90
N TYR A 72 100.94 10.20 -25.83
CA TYR A 72 100.43 9.57 -24.61
C TYR A 72 99.46 10.46 -23.84
N ILE A 73 99.74 11.76 -23.75
CA ILE A 73 98.85 12.75 -23.13
C ILE A 73 97.52 12.81 -23.89
N ASP A 74 97.57 12.90 -25.21
CA ASP A 74 96.39 12.96 -26.08
C ASP A 74 95.55 11.70 -25.94
N ARG A 75 96.16 10.50 -26.00
CA ARG A 75 95.44 9.23 -25.78
C ARG A 75 94.80 9.15 -24.40
N ALA A 76 95.49 9.60 -23.36
CA ALA A 76 94.95 9.61 -22.00
C ALA A 76 93.80 10.62 -21.85
N GLN A 77 93.90 11.78 -22.50
CA GLN A 77 92.82 12.78 -22.54
C GLN A 77 91.60 12.26 -23.31
N HIS A 78 91.81 11.67 -24.49
CA HIS A 78 90.76 11.05 -25.28
C HIS A 78 90.05 9.93 -24.50
N GLY A 79 90.79 9.00 -23.89
CA GLY A 79 90.20 7.92 -23.11
C GLY A 79 89.38 8.42 -21.90
N ARG A 80 89.81 9.52 -21.25
CA ARG A 80 88.99 10.19 -20.23
C ARG A 80 87.72 10.77 -20.82
N LEU A 81 87.81 11.54 -21.91
CA LEU A 81 86.63 12.16 -22.53
C LEU A 81 85.61 11.10 -22.99
N GLU A 82 86.06 10.01 -23.59
CA GLU A 82 85.21 8.87 -23.97
C GLU A 82 84.54 8.23 -22.76
N HIS A 83 85.28 7.99 -21.67
CA HIS A 83 84.72 7.44 -20.45
C HIS A 83 83.67 8.36 -19.81
N TRP A 84 83.93 9.67 -19.78
CA TRP A 84 82.98 10.67 -19.28
C TRP A 84 81.72 10.76 -20.16
N ALA A 85 81.89 10.68 -21.49
CA ALA A 85 80.76 10.66 -22.42
C ALA A 85 79.87 9.41 -22.22
N ASP A 86 80.48 8.22 -22.08
CA ASP A 86 79.75 6.99 -21.81
C ASP A 86 79.00 7.05 -20.47
N MET A 87 79.64 7.56 -19.42
CA MET A 87 79.01 7.77 -18.12
C MET A 87 77.83 8.75 -18.19
N ALA A 88 77.96 9.84 -18.96
CA ALA A 88 76.87 10.80 -19.15
C ALA A 88 75.67 10.18 -19.90
N ILE A 89 75.93 9.38 -20.93
CA ILE A 89 74.88 8.65 -21.66
C ILE A 89 74.17 7.65 -20.74
N LYS A 90 74.92 6.88 -19.95
CA LYS A 90 74.35 5.92 -18.98
C LYS A 90 73.51 6.63 -17.91
N ALA A 91 74.00 7.75 -17.38
CA ALA A 91 73.26 8.56 -16.41
C ALA A 91 71.96 9.12 -17.01
N GLY A 92 72.00 9.58 -18.27
CA GLY A 92 70.82 10.02 -19.03
C GLY A 92 69.76 8.91 -19.14
N ARG A 93 70.17 7.72 -19.62
CA ARG A 93 69.27 6.56 -19.75
C ARG A 93 68.67 6.11 -18.42
N TYR A 94 69.46 6.13 -17.35
CA TYR A 94 68.96 5.79 -16.02
C TYR A 94 67.88 6.78 -15.56
N ARG A 95 68.09 8.08 -15.81
CA ARG A 95 67.11 9.12 -15.49
C ARG A 95 65.82 8.96 -16.29
N GLU A 96 65.92 8.68 -17.59
CA GLU A 96 64.76 8.36 -18.44
C GLU A 96 63.98 7.16 -17.91
N HIS A 97 64.68 6.08 -17.56
CA HIS A 97 64.04 4.89 -17.00
C HIS A 97 63.30 5.18 -15.69
N LEU A 98 63.87 5.99 -14.79
CA LEU A 98 63.19 6.42 -13.57
C LEU A 98 61.93 7.25 -13.87
N LEU A 99 61.98 8.15 -14.85
CA LEU A 99 60.83 8.94 -15.28
C LEU A 99 59.74 8.05 -15.89
N GLU A 100 60.12 7.07 -16.72
CA GLU A 100 59.17 6.08 -17.26
C GLU A 100 58.47 5.30 -16.15
N MET A 101 59.21 4.86 -15.13
CA MET A 101 58.65 4.16 -13.98
C MET A 101 57.71 5.06 -13.17
N GLN A 102 58.06 6.34 -12.99
CA GLN A 102 57.18 7.31 -12.33
C GLN A 102 55.89 7.53 -13.13
N VAL A 103 55.97 7.69 -14.45
CA VAL A 103 54.79 7.86 -15.32
C VAL A 103 53.92 6.61 -15.31
N LYS A 104 54.51 5.41 -15.34
CA LYS A 104 53.75 4.15 -15.24
C LYS A 104 53.02 4.04 -13.90
N ASN A 105 53.70 4.37 -12.79
CA ASN A 105 53.08 4.35 -11.47
C ASN A 105 51.96 5.40 -11.36
N ALA A 106 52.15 6.61 -11.89
CA ALA A 106 51.13 7.65 -11.91
C ALA A 106 49.90 7.23 -12.73
N ARG A 107 50.09 6.54 -13.86
CA ARG A 107 48.99 5.98 -14.67
C ARG A 107 48.22 4.90 -13.90
N LEU A 108 48.94 3.97 -13.25
CA LEU A 108 48.31 2.92 -12.44
C LEU A 108 47.48 3.51 -11.29
N GLN A 109 48.02 4.53 -10.59
CA GLN A 109 47.28 5.23 -9.54
C GLN A 109 46.04 5.94 -10.10
N HIS A 110 46.20 6.66 -11.22
CA HIS A 110 45.07 7.35 -11.86
C HIS A 110 43.97 6.36 -12.29
N ASP A 111 44.32 5.20 -12.83
CA ASP A 111 43.37 4.17 -13.24
C ASP A 111 42.68 3.53 -12.02
N GLN A 112 43.41 3.30 -10.93
CA GLN A 112 42.84 2.86 -9.65
C GLN A 112 41.87 3.89 -9.08
N ASP A 113 42.23 5.17 -9.06
CA ASP A 113 41.38 6.25 -8.58
C ASP A 113 40.12 6.40 -9.44
N ARG A 114 40.25 6.22 -10.76
CA ARG A 114 39.11 6.25 -11.68
C ARG A 114 38.18 5.07 -11.42
N ALA A 115 38.72 3.87 -11.20
CA ALA A 115 37.94 2.68 -10.89
C ALA A 115 37.24 2.80 -9.52
N ALA A 116 37.91 3.37 -8.51
CA ALA A 116 37.31 3.65 -7.20
C ALA A 116 36.15 4.65 -7.33
N ARG A 117 36.37 5.78 -8.02
CA ARG A 117 35.32 6.77 -8.27
C ARG A 117 34.12 6.20 -9.05
N ALA A 118 34.36 5.28 -9.98
CA ALA A 118 33.29 4.60 -10.71
C ALA A 118 32.45 3.72 -9.78
N LYS A 119 33.10 2.91 -8.93
CA LYS A 119 32.42 2.07 -7.93
C LYS A 119 31.60 2.90 -6.95
N ASP A 120 32.17 3.98 -6.40
CA ASP A 120 31.46 4.86 -5.46
C ASP A 120 30.23 5.51 -6.13
N SER A 121 30.35 5.89 -7.41
CA SER A 121 29.25 6.44 -8.20
C SER A 121 28.13 5.42 -8.45
N ASP A 122 28.50 4.17 -8.73
CA ASP A 122 27.55 3.09 -8.95
C ASP A 122 26.81 2.74 -7.65
N GLU A 123 27.53 2.58 -6.55
CA GLU A 123 26.97 2.35 -5.20
C GLU A 123 26.01 3.48 -4.79
N ALA A 124 26.41 4.74 -4.96
CA ALA A 124 25.54 5.88 -4.69
C ALA A 124 24.30 5.93 -5.61
N SER A 125 24.38 5.36 -6.81
CA SER A 125 23.25 5.27 -7.73
C SER A 125 22.30 4.14 -7.35
N GLU A 126 22.82 2.99 -6.91
CA GLU A 126 22.03 1.88 -6.35
C GLU A 126 21.30 2.31 -5.08
N GLU A 127 21.99 2.95 -4.13
CA GLU A 127 21.34 3.48 -2.91
C GLU A 127 20.18 4.42 -3.22
N ARG A 128 20.33 5.28 -4.23
CA ARG A 128 19.27 6.20 -4.66
C ARG A 128 18.08 5.43 -5.23
N ARG A 129 18.32 4.40 -6.04
CA ARG A 129 17.26 3.53 -6.57
C ARG A 129 16.54 2.80 -5.45
N ASP A 130 17.26 2.26 -4.47
CA ASP A 130 16.66 1.54 -3.33
C ASP A 130 15.80 2.46 -2.47
N LYS A 131 16.26 3.70 -2.22
CA LYS A 131 15.47 4.71 -1.51
C LYS A 131 14.20 5.07 -2.28
N VAL A 132 14.30 5.29 -3.59
CA VAL A 132 13.13 5.59 -4.45
C VAL A 132 12.17 4.41 -4.50
N HIS A 133 12.67 3.19 -4.69
CA HIS A 133 11.87 1.97 -4.70
C HIS A 133 11.17 1.76 -3.34
N GLY A 134 11.88 1.97 -2.23
CA GLY A 134 11.32 1.91 -0.89
C GLY A 134 10.20 2.93 -0.66
N LEU A 135 10.34 4.14 -1.19
CA LEU A 135 9.27 5.16 -1.16
C LEU A 135 8.06 4.75 -2.02
N GLN A 136 8.29 4.23 -3.22
CA GLN A 136 7.23 3.75 -4.11
C GLN A 136 6.46 2.58 -3.48
N VAL A 137 7.16 1.58 -2.92
CA VAL A 137 6.54 0.45 -2.22
C VAL A 137 5.72 0.93 -1.02
N ARG A 138 6.24 1.90 -0.25
CA ARG A 138 5.50 2.49 0.87
C ARG A 138 4.25 3.23 0.41
N ALA A 139 4.33 3.99 -0.69
CA ALA A 139 3.19 4.68 -1.28
C ALA A 139 2.13 3.69 -1.76
N LEU A 140 2.52 2.66 -2.52
CA LEU A 140 1.63 1.59 -2.99
C LEU A 140 0.94 0.87 -1.82
N ARG A 141 1.68 0.57 -0.76
CA ARG A 141 1.11 -0.03 0.46
C ARG A 141 0.13 0.91 1.16
N GLY A 142 0.45 2.20 1.20
CA GLY A 142 -0.46 3.23 1.72
C GLY A 142 -1.75 3.33 0.92
N GLU A 143 -1.66 3.30 -0.41
CA GLU A 143 -2.83 3.27 -1.29
C GLU A 143 -3.68 2.02 -1.09
N TYR A 144 -3.05 0.85 -1.03
CA TYR A 144 -3.75 -0.41 -0.80
C TYR A 144 -4.52 -0.38 0.54
N ASN A 145 -3.85 0.03 1.62
CA ASN A 145 -4.48 0.16 2.94
C ASN A 145 -5.65 1.17 2.92
N ARG A 146 -5.52 2.27 2.18
CA ARG A 146 -6.58 3.27 2.04
C ARG A 146 -7.79 2.71 1.29
N ARG A 147 -7.55 1.99 0.19
CA ARG A 147 -8.60 1.33 -0.60
C ARG A 147 -9.32 0.28 0.23
N ASP A 148 -8.58 -0.51 1.01
CA ASP A 148 -9.13 -1.54 1.89
C ASP A 148 -10.00 -0.94 3.00
N ALA A 149 -9.57 0.17 3.60
CA ALA A 149 -10.36 0.92 4.58
C ALA A 149 -11.66 1.46 3.98
N ILE A 150 -11.62 2.04 2.77
CA ILE A 150 -12.80 2.53 2.05
C ILE A 150 -13.75 1.36 1.74
N HIS A 151 -13.22 0.25 1.21
CA HIS A 151 -14.01 -0.94 0.89
C HIS A 151 -14.70 -1.50 2.14
N THR A 152 -13.97 -1.61 3.25
CA THR A 152 -14.53 -2.04 4.54
C THR A 152 -15.66 -1.11 5.02
N GLN A 153 -15.50 0.21 4.85
CA GLN A 153 -16.54 1.17 5.20
C GLN A 153 -17.78 1.05 4.29
N GLN A 154 -17.58 0.78 3.01
CA GLN A 154 -18.67 0.54 2.06
C GLN A 154 -19.46 -0.73 2.40
N LEU A 155 -18.77 -1.84 2.69
CA LEU A 155 -19.42 -3.09 3.14
C LEU A 155 -20.29 -2.84 4.38
N ARG A 156 -19.75 -2.15 5.39
CA ARG A 156 -20.53 -1.78 6.60
C ARG A 156 -21.77 -0.93 6.28
N ARG A 157 -21.70 -0.07 5.26
CA ARG A 157 -22.86 0.73 4.83
C ARG A 157 -23.90 -0.16 4.15
N TYR A 158 -23.48 -1.07 3.28
CA TYR A 158 -24.39 -2.03 2.63
C TYR A 158 -25.06 -2.94 3.65
N ASP A 159 -24.34 -3.44 4.65
CA ASP A 159 -24.92 -4.26 5.71
C ASP A 159 -26.01 -3.51 6.50
N LYS A 160 -25.77 -2.23 6.82
CA LYS A 160 -26.77 -1.38 7.47
C LYS A 160 -28.00 -1.14 6.59
N GLN A 161 -27.80 -0.94 5.29
CA GLN A 161 -28.90 -0.76 4.35
C GLN A 161 -29.73 -2.05 4.23
N ILE A 162 -29.10 -3.21 4.10
CA ILE A 162 -29.78 -4.50 4.07
C ILE A 162 -30.59 -4.73 5.35
N ALA A 163 -30.03 -4.39 6.51
CA ALA A 163 -30.74 -4.50 7.79
C ALA A 163 -31.95 -3.55 7.87
N GLN A 164 -31.83 -2.33 7.33
CA GLN A 164 -32.93 -1.39 7.25
C GLN A 164 -34.03 -1.86 6.29
N ASP A 165 -33.66 -2.36 5.11
CA ASP A 165 -34.60 -2.87 4.12
C ASP A 165 -35.38 -4.07 4.65
N ARG A 166 -34.73 -4.96 5.42
CA ARG A 166 -35.41 -6.05 6.14
C ARG A 166 -36.45 -5.52 7.13
N ARG A 167 -36.09 -4.53 7.97
CA ARG A 167 -37.04 -3.93 8.92
C ARG A 167 -38.23 -3.27 8.21
N LEU A 168 -37.99 -2.58 7.10
CA LEU A 168 -39.07 -1.98 6.30
C LEU A 168 -39.97 -3.04 5.68
N HIS A 169 -39.40 -4.17 5.24
CA HIS A 169 -40.16 -5.30 4.74
C HIS A 169 -41.02 -5.93 5.84
N ASP A 170 -40.44 -6.19 7.02
CA ASP A 170 -41.15 -6.77 8.17
C ASP A 170 -42.32 -5.87 8.57
N LEU A 171 -42.09 -4.56 8.71
CA LEU A 171 -43.14 -3.58 9.02
C LEU A 171 -44.25 -3.54 7.95
N LYS A 172 -43.88 -3.69 6.67
CA LYS A 172 -44.86 -3.77 5.58
C LYS A 172 -45.71 -5.04 5.68
N VAL A 173 -45.10 -6.17 6.04
CA VAL A 173 -45.81 -7.44 6.25
C VAL A 173 -46.78 -7.30 7.43
N GLU A 174 -46.33 -6.77 8.57
CA GLU A 174 -47.18 -6.51 9.75
C GLU A 174 -48.34 -5.57 9.39
N TYR A 175 -48.07 -4.48 8.68
CA TYR A 175 -49.11 -3.55 8.24
C TYR A 175 -50.15 -4.22 7.34
N GLN A 176 -49.72 -5.08 6.41
CA GLN A 176 -50.63 -5.84 5.56
C GLN A 176 -51.44 -6.88 6.34
N GLN A 177 -50.85 -7.53 7.34
CA GLN A 177 -51.57 -8.44 8.25
C GLN A 177 -52.66 -7.69 9.02
N LEU A 178 -52.32 -6.54 9.63
CA LEU A 178 -53.29 -5.70 10.34
C LEU A 178 -54.43 -5.22 9.43
N LEU A 179 -54.15 -4.88 8.16
CA LEU A 179 -55.20 -4.55 7.19
C LEU A 179 -56.11 -5.73 6.88
N ILE A 180 -55.53 -6.94 6.76
CA ILE A 180 -56.31 -8.17 6.55
C ILE A 180 -57.19 -8.44 7.77
N GLU A 181 -56.65 -8.31 8.99
CA GLU A 181 -57.40 -8.48 10.24
C GLU A 181 -58.53 -7.46 10.37
N ALA A 182 -58.25 -6.17 10.13
CA ALA A 182 -59.27 -5.12 10.15
C ALA A 182 -60.38 -5.39 9.12
N ARG A 183 -60.04 -5.88 7.92
CA ARG A 183 -61.03 -6.30 6.92
C ARG A 183 -61.81 -7.54 7.34
N LYS A 184 -61.16 -8.54 7.95
CA LYS A 184 -61.85 -9.72 8.50
C LYS A 184 -62.85 -9.33 9.58
N HIS A 185 -62.46 -8.42 10.47
CA HIS A 185 -63.33 -7.87 11.52
C HIS A 185 -64.50 -7.08 10.91
N ALA A 186 -64.25 -6.21 9.93
CA ALA A 186 -65.29 -5.44 9.24
C ALA A 186 -66.28 -6.31 8.44
N LEU A 187 -65.84 -7.49 7.98
CA LEU A 187 -66.67 -8.48 7.30
C LEU A 187 -67.39 -9.44 8.26
N GLY A 188 -67.20 -9.31 9.58
CA GLY A 188 -67.83 -10.19 10.59
C GLY A 188 -67.28 -11.63 10.59
N LEU A 189 -66.13 -11.87 9.95
CA LEU A 189 -65.53 -13.20 9.82
C LEU A 189 -64.76 -13.66 11.07
N THR A 190 -64.52 -12.76 12.04
CA THR A 190 -63.76 -13.04 13.27
C THR A 190 -64.60 -13.63 14.40
N GLU A 191 -65.92 -13.45 14.38
CA GLU A 191 -66.79 -13.95 15.47
C GLU A 191 -67.46 -15.30 15.17
N THR A 192 -67.44 -15.78 13.93
CA THR A 192 -68.27 -16.94 13.53
C THR A 192 -67.51 -18.18 13.04
N LEU A 193 -66.20 -18.09 12.80
CA LEU A 193 -65.45 -19.14 12.08
C LEU A 193 -64.18 -19.65 12.77
N THR A 194 -63.69 -19.00 13.84
CA THR A 194 -62.50 -19.47 14.58
C THR A 194 -62.82 -20.29 15.82
N ASP A 195 -64.06 -20.21 16.34
CA ASP A 195 -64.48 -20.95 17.55
C ASP A 195 -65.36 -22.17 17.27
N THR A 196 -65.76 -22.42 16.02
CA THR A 196 -66.45 -23.66 15.67
C THR A 196 -65.42 -24.74 15.33
N ASP A 197 -65.32 -25.75 16.19
CA ASP A 197 -64.67 -27.02 15.90
C ASP A 197 -65.06 -27.46 14.48
N PRO A 198 -64.11 -27.81 13.59
CA PRO A 198 -64.41 -28.34 12.26
C PRO A 198 -65.49 -29.43 12.25
N GLY A 199 -65.63 -30.20 13.33
CA GLY A 199 -66.74 -31.13 13.53
C GLY A 199 -68.11 -30.44 13.63
N ASN A 200 -68.25 -29.41 14.45
CA ASN A 200 -69.51 -28.66 14.62
C ASN A 200 -69.93 -27.92 13.35
N ALA A 201 -68.99 -27.32 12.61
CA ALA A 201 -69.31 -26.65 11.35
C ALA A 201 -69.86 -27.63 10.29
N ARG A 202 -69.31 -28.84 10.24
CA ARG A 202 -69.80 -29.92 9.35
C ARG A 202 -71.17 -30.43 9.80
N ALA A 203 -71.35 -30.65 11.10
CA ALA A 203 -72.63 -31.04 11.70
C ALA A 203 -73.76 -30.05 11.38
N HIS A 204 -73.51 -28.74 11.50
CA HIS A 204 -74.51 -27.71 11.16
C HIS A 204 -74.82 -27.66 9.66
N ALA A 205 -73.81 -27.77 8.80
CA ALA A 205 -74.01 -27.79 7.36
C ALA A 205 -74.78 -29.05 6.91
N ALA A 206 -74.44 -30.22 7.47
CA ALA A 206 -75.14 -31.47 7.23
C ALA A 206 -76.58 -31.43 7.75
N GLY A 207 -76.82 -30.84 8.92
CA GLY A 207 -78.15 -30.68 9.51
C GLY A 207 -79.05 -29.76 8.68
N ALA A 208 -78.52 -28.63 8.20
CA ALA A 208 -79.24 -27.75 7.31
C ALA A 208 -79.56 -28.41 5.96
N GLY A 209 -78.60 -29.16 5.41
CA GLY A 209 -78.77 -29.94 4.17
C GLY A 209 -79.84 -31.02 4.31
N TRP A 210 -79.83 -31.77 5.41
CA TRP A 210 -80.84 -32.77 5.71
C TRP A 210 -82.23 -32.16 5.91
N ALA A 211 -82.36 -31.08 6.70
CA ALA A 211 -83.66 -30.43 6.91
C ALA A 211 -84.29 -29.92 5.61
N ALA A 212 -83.48 -29.37 4.70
CA ALA A 212 -83.94 -28.94 3.38
C ALA A 212 -84.34 -30.13 2.49
N ALA A 213 -83.58 -31.23 2.54
CA ALA A 213 -83.86 -32.42 1.76
C ALA A 213 -85.12 -33.14 2.27
N GLU A 214 -85.26 -33.34 3.59
CA GLU A 214 -86.42 -33.96 4.23
C GLU A 214 -87.71 -33.17 3.97
N ALA A 215 -87.65 -31.83 4.00
CA ALA A 215 -88.79 -30.97 3.64
C ALA A 215 -89.30 -31.18 2.20
N THR A 216 -88.47 -31.73 1.32
CA THR A 216 -88.84 -32.05 -0.06
C THR A 216 -88.97 -33.54 -0.36
N GLY A 217 -88.70 -34.41 0.63
CA GLY A 217 -88.61 -35.87 0.46
C GLY A 217 -89.90 -36.53 -0.03
N ASP A 218 -91.06 -35.91 0.23
CA ASP A 218 -92.37 -36.43 -0.16
C ASP A 218 -92.79 -36.06 -1.60
N LEU A 219 -92.01 -35.24 -2.32
CA LEU A 219 -92.38 -34.78 -3.66
C LEU A 219 -92.06 -35.81 -4.76
N SER A 220 -90.98 -36.59 -4.63
CA SER A 220 -90.58 -37.60 -5.62
C SER A 220 -89.62 -38.63 -5.02
N ASP A 221 -89.44 -39.77 -5.71
CA ASP A 221 -88.47 -40.79 -5.29
C ASP A 221 -87.01 -40.28 -5.35
N ASP A 222 -86.70 -39.34 -6.25
CA ASP A 222 -85.38 -38.70 -6.33
C ASP A 222 -85.12 -37.80 -5.10
N HIS A 223 -86.14 -37.06 -4.64
CA HIS A 223 -86.04 -36.26 -3.41
C HIS A 223 -85.92 -37.13 -2.16
N ARG A 224 -86.61 -38.27 -2.12
CA ARG A 224 -86.47 -39.25 -1.03
C ARG A 224 -85.05 -39.81 -0.97
N THR A 225 -84.48 -40.18 -2.11
CA THR A 225 -83.09 -40.67 -2.20
C THR A 225 -82.10 -39.59 -1.75
N ALA A 226 -82.34 -38.32 -2.08
CA ALA A 226 -81.53 -37.21 -1.61
C ALA A 226 -81.65 -36.99 -0.10
N ALA A 227 -82.85 -37.09 0.47
CA ALA A 227 -83.08 -37.00 1.92
C ALA A 227 -82.35 -38.12 2.68
N ASP A 228 -82.37 -39.35 2.16
CA ASP A 228 -81.66 -40.49 2.76
C ASP A 228 -80.13 -40.33 2.69
N ALA A 229 -79.59 -39.82 1.56
CA ALA A 229 -78.16 -39.53 1.44
C ALA A 229 -77.69 -38.44 2.40
N TRP A 230 -78.52 -37.41 2.63
CA TRP A 230 -78.23 -36.39 3.65
C TRP A 230 -78.39 -36.92 5.07
N SER A 231 -79.29 -37.88 5.29
CA SER A 231 -79.45 -38.55 6.58
C SER A 231 -78.21 -39.36 6.96
N GLU A 232 -77.64 -40.10 5.99
CA GLU A 232 -76.39 -40.85 6.16
C GLU A 232 -75.23 -39.90 6.49
N ARG A 233 -75.09 -38.82 5.71
CA ARG A 233 -74.04 -37.82 5.93
C ARG A 233 -74.16 -37.11 7.27
N TYR A 234 -75.37 -36.77 7.72
CA TYR A 234 -75.57 -36.21 9.06
C TYR A 234 -75.16 -37.20 10.15
N GLY A 235 -75.47 -38.48 9.99
CA GLY A 235 -75.03 -39.54 10.89
C GLY A 235 -73.52 -39.71 10.93
N GLU A 236 -72.84 -39.62 9.78
CA GLU A 236 -71.38 -39.66 9.71
C GLU A 236 -70.72 -38.44 10.38
N ASP A 237 -71.29 -37.25 10.19
CA ASP A 237 -70.73 -35.99 10.72
C ASP A 237 -71.04 -35.77 12.21
N THR A 238 -72.16 -36.31 12.74
CA THR A 238 -72.62 -36.07 14.13
C THR A 238 -72.62 -37.29 15.03
N GLY A 239 -72.57 -38.51 14.47
CA GLY A 239 -72.74 -39.76 15.19
C GLY A 239 -74.19 -40.07 15.60
N ASN A 240 -75.16 -39.22 15.24
CA ASN A 240 -76.57 -39.36 15.61
C ASN A 240 -77.46 -39.50 14.37
N ASP A 241 -78.54 -40.28 14.47
CA ASP A 241 -79.58 -40.31 13.43
C ASP A 241 -80.42 -39.02 13.51
N PRO A 242 -80.56 -38.26 12.40
CA PRO A 242 -81.33 -37.02 12.42
C PRO A 242 -82.82 -37.25 12.73
N ARG A 243 -83.37 -38.43 12.41
CA ARG A 243 -84.78 -38.75 12.68
C ARG A 243 -85.03 -39.07 14.15
N THR A 244 -84.08 -39.73 14.83
CA THR A 244 -84.18 -39.99 16.27
C THR A 244 -83.97 -38.72 17.08
N SER A 245 -82.95 -37.92 16.72
CA SER A 245 -82.67 -36.64 17.39
C SER A 245 -83.83 -35.65 17.24
N LEU A 246 -84.49 -35.60 16.08
CA LEU A 246 -85.72 -34.80 15.89
C LEU A 246 -86.91 -35.34 16.71
N ALA A 247 -87.06 -36.66 16.80
CA ALA A 247 -88.13 -37.28 17.59
C ALA A 247 -87.94 -36.98 19.09
N GLU A 248 -86.72 -37.12 19.60
CA GLU A 248 -86.34 -36.77 20.97
C GLU A 248 -86.59 -35.29 21.26
N ALA A 249 -86.12 -34.39 20.39
CA ALA A 249 -86.34 -32.95 20.52
C ALA A 249 -87.84 -32.58 20.50
N ARG A 250 -88.65 -33.27 19.70
CA ARG A 250 -90.11 -33.09 19.68
C ARG A 250 -90.77 -33.58 20.97
N THR A 251 -90.33 -34.71 21.51
CA THR A 251 -90.85 -35.22 22.79
C THR A 251 -90.46 -34.32 23.96
N GLU A 252 -89.24 -33.77 23.95
CA GLU A 252 -88.76 -32.83 24.95
C GLU A 252 -89.52 -31.50 24.86
N ALA A 253 -89.75 -30.98 23.65
CA ALA A 253 -90.55 -29.78 23.43
C ALA A 253 -92.00 -29.97 23.91
N ALA A 254 -92.62 -31.12 23.65
CA ALA A 254 -93.97 -31.43 24.14
C ALA A 254 -94.01 -31.51 25.67
N ALA A 255 -93.00 -32.14 26.30
CA ALA A 255 -92.91 -32.22 27.75
C ALA A 255 -92.68 -30.84 28.41
N LEU A 256 -91.96 -29.93 27.74
CA LEU A 256 -91.78 -28.55 28.17
C LEU A 256 -93.08 -27.76 28.09
N ASP A 257 -93.87 -27.92 27.02
CA ASP A 257 -95.18 -27.28 26.86
C ASP A 257 -96.15 -27.71 27.96
N ASP A 258 -96.22 -29.02 28.23
CA ASP A 258 -97.02 -29.59 29.32
C ASP A 258 -96.58 -29.03 30.71
N ALA A 259 -95.27 -28.84 30.93
CA ALA A 259 -94.74 -28.29 32.17
C ALA A 259 -95.04 -26.79 32.34
N VAL A 260 -95.07 -26.02 31.24
CA VAL A 260 -95.44 -24.60 31.23
C VAL A 260 -96.92 -24.44 31.55
N ASP A 261 -97.78 -25.27 30.96
CA ASP A 261 -99.22 -25.29 31.26
C ASP A 261 -99.48 -25.66 32.73
N GLU A 262 -98.75 -26.65 33.27
CA GLU A 262 -98.84 -27.03 34.69
C GLU A 262 -98.40 -25.89 35.62
N LEU A 263 -97.29 -25.20 35.31
CA LEU A 263 -96.82 -24.04 36.06
C LEU A 263 -97.84 -22.89 36.03
N HIS A 264 -98.45 -22.63 34.86
CA HIS A 264 -99.47 -21.60 34.70
C HIS A 264 -100.72 -21.89 35.53
N ASN A 265 -101.14 -23.16 35.60
CA ASN A 265 -102.24 -23.61 36.45
C ASN A 265 -101.91 -23.45 37.95
N GLN A 266 -100.69 -23.80 38.36
CA GLN A 266 -100.23 -23.62 39.75
C GLN A 266 -100.16 -22.16 40.16
N MET A 267 -99.62 -21.28 39.30
CA MET A 267 -99.59 -19.83 39.54
C MET A 267 -101.00 -19.24 39.63
N SER A 268 -101.91 -19.69 38.77
CA SER A 268 -103.31 -19.24 38.80
C SER A 268 -104.01 -19.65 40.11
N ALA A 269 -103.79 -20.88 40.58
CA ALA A 269 -104.28 -21.36 41.87
C ALA A 269 -103.71 -20.54 43.06
N LEU A 270 -102.40 -20.30 43.08
CA LEU A 270 -101.75 -19.47 44.11
C LEU A 270 -102.24 -18.02 44.11
N SER A 271 -102.49 -17.44 42.92
CA SER A 271 -103.04 -16.09 42.81
C SER A 271 -104.47 -16.01 43.35
N ALA A 272 -105.28 -17.05 43.12
CA ALA A 272 -106.63 -17.16 43.65
C ALA A 272 -106.60 -17.33 45.18
N GLU A 273 -105.67 -18.14 45.72
CA GLU A 273 -105.49 -18.27 47.17
C GLU A 273 -105.04 -16.96 47.81
N TYR A 274 -104.02 -16.29 47.24
CA TYR A 274 -103.50 -15.02 47.77
C TYR A 274 -104.56 -13.92 47.76
N THR A 275 -105.33 -13.78 46.69
CA THR A 275 -106.41 -12.78 46.61
C THR A 275 -107.54 -13.06 47.60
N LEU A 276 -107.87 -14.32 47.85
CA LEU A 276 -108.86 -14.71 48.88
C LEU A 276 -108.33 -14.42 50.29
N LEU A 277 -107.05 -14.69 50.55
CA LEU A 277 -106.40 -14.42 51.83
C LEU A 277 -106.26 -12.92 52.08
N SER A 278 -105.83 -12.14 51.08
CA SER A 278 -105.70 -10.69 51.18
C SER A 278 -107.05 -9.99 51.32
N TYR A 279 -108.10 -10.49 50.66
CA TYR A 279 -109.46 -9.94 50.81
C TYR A 279 -110.03 -10.27 52.20
N GLY A 280 -109.78 -11.46 52.72
CA GLY A 280 -110.13 -11.82 54.10
C GLY A 280 -109.40 -10.96 55.14
N GLU A 281 -108.11 -10.68 54.92
CA GLU A 281 -107.30 -9.84 55.80
C GLU A 281 -107.69 -8.35 55.72
N ALA A 282 -108.07 -7.86 54.54
CA ALA A 282 -108.60 -6.51 54.36
C ALA A 282 -109.97 -6.32 55.04
N GLN A 283 -110.87 -7.30 54.99
CA GLN A 283 -112.15 -7.25 55.72
C GLN A 283 -111.94 -7.21 57.24
N MET A 284 -110.96 -7.95 57.76
CA MET A 284 -110.63 -7.91 59.19
C MET A 284 -110.11 -6.54 59.63
N ARG A 285 -109.30 -5.86 58.81
CA ARG A 285 -108.84 -4.48 59.09
C ARG A 285 -109.95 -3.43 59.01
N THR A 286 -110.94 -3.60 58.14
CA THR A 286 -112.05 -2.65 58.04
C THR A 286 -113.02 -2.73 59.23
N PHE A 287 -113.13 -3.87 59.91
CA PHE A 287 -113.95 -3.97 61.12
C PHE A 287 -113.33 -3.26 62.34
N ASP A 288 -112.00 -3.19 62.43
CA ASP A 288 -111.31 -2.48 63.53
C ASP A 288 -111.27 -0.95 63.35
N ALA A 289 -111.46 -0.44 62.13
CA ALA A 289 -111.33 0.99 61.81
C ALA A 289 -112.62 1.81 61.97
N GLU A 290 -113.78 1.18 62.20
CA GLU A 290 -115.10 1.85 62.18
C GLU A 290 -115.60 2.37 63.55
N SER A 291 -114.74 2.42 64.59
CA SER A 291 -115.10 3.01 65.89
C SER A 291 -114.24 4.23 66.27
N GLY A 292 -114.39 5.34 65.55
CA GLY A 292 -113.86 6.63 66.02
C GLY A 292 -113.74 7.76 65.00
N ARG A 293 -114.88 8.42 64.69
CA ARG A 293 -115.15 9.86 64.39
C ARG A 293 -114.08 10.74 63.71
N ASP A 294 -114.37 11.77 62.91
CA ASP A 294 -115.53 12.35 62.20
C ASP A 294 -114.99 13.66 61.56
N ASP A 295 -115.24 13.84 60.26
CA ASP A 295 -115.27 15.00 59.35
C ASP A 295 -114.47 16.32 59.57
N GLY A 296 -113.85 16.79 58.46
CA GLY A 296 -113.43 18.19 58.28
C GLY A 296 -112.51 18.47 57.08
N ILE A 297 -113.10 18.65 55.90
CA ILE A 297 -112.56 18.92 54.55
C ILE A 297 -111.63 20.16 54.47
N TYR A 298 -110.47 20.06 53.79
CA TYR A 298 -110.06 20.76 52.55
C TYR A 298 -108.62 20.36 52.13
N ASP A 299 -108.53 19.70 50.97
CA ASP A 299 -107.58 19.85 49.87
C ASP A 299 -106.13 20.31 50.15
N GLU A 300 -105.18 19.37 50.10
CA GLU A 300 -103.92 19.53 49.36
C GLU A 300 -103.20 18.16 49.28
N GLU A 301 -102.73 17.84 48.08
CA GLU A 301 -101.91 16.69 47.71
C GLU A 301 -100.73 16.49 48.68
N LEU A 302 -100.53 15.25 49.13
CA LEU A 302 -99.23 14.82 49.61
C LEU A 302 -98.97 13.37 49.21
N GLU A 303 -98.15 13.23 48.18
CA GLU A 303 -97.41 12.04 47.79
C GLU A 303 -96.56 11.49 48.96
N VAL A 304 -96.57 10.17 49.12
CA VAL A 304 -95.52 9.37 49.77
C VAL A 304 -95.49 8.05 48.99
N LEU A 305 -94.57 7.85 48.03
CA LEU A 305 -93.19 7.37 48.18
C LEU A 305 -93.09 5.92 48.69
N ASP A 306 -93.05 4.96 47.74
CA ASP A 306 -92.10 3.85 47.78
C ASP A 306 -91.01 4.24 46.75
N GLY A 307 -89.78 4.53 47.15
CA GLY A 307 -88.86 3.50 47.67
C GLY A 307 -87.86 3.02 46.59
N GLU A 308 -87.55 3.86 45.59
CA GLU A 308 -86.47 3.67 44.63
C GLU A 308 -85.17 4.31 45.17
N VAL A 309 -84.24 3.48 45.67
CA VAL A 309 -82.85 3.82 45.99
C VAL A 309 -82.09 2.49 45.80
N ILE A 310 -80.96 2.34 45.08
CA ILE A 310 -79.74 3.13 45.06
C ILE A 310 -79.01 2.86 43.72
N ASP A 311 -78.80 3.92 42.95
CA ASP A 311 -77.88 4.04 41.83
C ASP A 311 -76.58 4.68 42.36
N VAL A 312 -75.55 3.88 42.68
CA VAL A 312 -74.19 4.34 43.06
C VAL A 312 -73.13 3.28 42.70
N ALA A 313 -72.04 3.77 42.07
CA ALA A 313 -70.78 3.13 41.65
C ALA A 313 -70.81 2.65 40.18
N VAL A 314 -70.06 3.25 39.24
CA VAL A 314 -68.60 3.50 39.28
C VAL A 314 -68.25 4.74 38.43
N GLU A 315 -67.80 5.79 39.11
CA GLU A 315 -67.03 6.90 38.55
C GLU A 315 -65.54 6.61 38.81
N VAL A 316 -64.88 5.80 37.95
CA VAL A 316 -63.42 5.68 37.92
C VAL A 316 -62.96 5.39 36.49
N THR A 317 -62.96 6.41 35.63
CA THR A 317 -61.93 6.60 34.59
C THR A 317 -61.98 8.06 34.15
N GLY A 318 -61.36 8.94 34.92
CA GLY A 318 -61.07 10.30 34.49
C GLY A 318 -60.09 10.29 33.32
N VAL A 319 -60.60 10.44 32.10
CA VAL A 319 -59.83 10.88 30.92
C VAL A 319 -60.74 11.77 30.06
N THR A 320 -61.10 12.93 30.59
CA THR A 320 -61.45 14.11 29.78
C THR A 320 -60.38 15.14 30.06
N GLY A 321 -59.27 15.04 29.33
CA GLY A 321 -58.17 15.99 29.34
C GLY A 321 -57.84 16.37 27.91
N ASP A 322 -57.96 17.66 27.64
CA ASP A 322 -57.71 18.32 26.36
C ASP A 322 -56.42 17.86 25.67
N LEU A 323 -56.56 17.50 24.38
CA LEU A 323 -55.47 17.35 23.43
C LEU A 323 -54.89 18.73 23.07
N ASP A 324 -53.87 19.17 23.82
CA ASP A 324 -52.99 20.26 23.38
C ASP A 324 -51.99 19.71 22.35
N MET A 325 -52.36 19.76 21.06
CA MET A 325 -51.45 19.46 19.95
C MET A 325 -50.62 20.70 19.61
N SER A 326 -49.54 20.93 20.35
CA SER A 326 -48.47 21.84 19.96
C SER A 326 -47.13 21.08 19.89
N VAL A 327 -46.94 20.33 18.80
CA VAL A 327 -45.60 19.84 18.41
C VAL A 327 -45.08 20.70 17.27
N ASP A 328 -44.07 21.48 17.61
CA ASP A 328 -43.32 22.39 16.76
C ASP A 328 -42.59 21.62 15.64
N PHE A 329 -43.08 21.72 14.40
CA PHE A 329 -42.41 21.14 13.24
C PHE A 329 -41.28 22.07 12.77
N ALA A 330 -40.11 21.94 13.40
CA ALA A 330 -38.86 22.46 12.83
C ALA A 330 -38.33 21.45 11.79
N PRO A 331 -38.26 21.79 10.47
CA PRO A 331 -37.63 20.90 9.49
C PRO A 331 -36.12 20.79 9.78
N PRO A 332 -35.50 19.61 9.58
CA PRO A 332 -34.07 19.44 9.83
C PRO A 332 -33.26 20.32 8.87
N VAL A 333 -32.40 21.17 9.44
CA VAL A 333 -31.43 21.99 8.71
C VAL A 333 -30.43 21.07 8.01
N LEU A 334 -30.49 21.04 6.68
CA LEU A 334 -29.46 20.41 5.84
C LEU A 334 -28.17 21.25 5.91
N PRO A 335 -26.98 20.63 6.07
CA PRO A 335 -25.73 21.36 5.96
C PRO A 335 -25.56 21.92 4.53
N PRO A 336 -24.91 23.09 4.35
CA PRO A 336 -24.78 23.72 3.04
C PRO A 336 -24.01 22.81 2.08
N VAL A 337 -24.64 22.52 0.94
CA VAL A 337 -24.00 21.88 -0.20
C VAL A 337 -22.87 22.79 -0.67
N LYS A 338 -21.62 22.38 -0.46
CA LYS A 338 -20.49 22.98 -1.17
C LYS A 338 -20.70 22.74 -2.66
N ALA A 339 -20.92 23.82 -3.42
CA ALA A 339 -20.90 23.78 -4.87
C ALA A 339 -19.58 23.13 -5.31
N LEU A 340 -19.68 22.00 -6.01
CA LEU A 340 -18.56 21.44 -6.75
C LEU A 340 -18.16 22.48 -7.80
N GLY A 341 -16.97 23.04 -7.66
CA GLY A 341 -16.37 23.90 -8.67
C GLY A 341 -16.27 23.17 -10.02
N PRO A 342 -16.16 23.92 -11.14
CA PRO A 342 -16.11 23.33 -12.46
C PRO A 342 -14.94 22.36 -12.59
N ALA A 343 -15.19 21.21 -13.22
CA ALA A 343 -14.19 20.18 -13.48
C ALA A 343 -13.00 20.78 -14.25
N PRO A 344 -11.74 20.46 -13.87
CA PRO A 344 -10.58 20.91 -14.63
C PRO A 344 -10.60 20.27 -16.02
N SER A 345 -10.42 21.13 -17.03
CA SER A 345 -10.32 20.80 -18.45
C SER A 345 -9.19 19.81 -18.71
N ALA A 346 -9.44 18.86 -19.61
CA ALA A 346 -8.41 17.98 -20.15
C ALA A 346 -7.47 18.79 -21.04
N GLU A 347 -6.38 19.28 -20.46
CA GLU A 347 -5.24 19.79 -21.21
C GLU A 347 -4.48 18.61 -21.81
N ILE A 348 -4.59 18.53 -23.13
CA ILE A 348 -3.68 17.83 -24.02
C ILE A 348 -2.40 18.67 -24.03
N GLU A 349 -1.29 18.16 -23.49
CA GLU A 349 0.03 18.75 -23.74
C GLU A 349 0.72 18.05 -24.92
N PRO A 350 1.42 18.82 -25.79
CA PRO A 350 2.16 18.34 -26.96
C PRO A 350 3.52 17.69 -26.66
#